data_AF-A0A552FSV4-F1
#
_entry.id   AF-A0A552FSV4-F1
#
_cell.length_a   1.000
_cell.length_b   1.000
_cell.length_c   1.000
_cell.angle_alpha   90.00
_cell.angle_beta   90.00
_cell.angle_gamma   90.00
#
_symmetry.space_group_name_H-M   'P 1'
#
loop_
_entity.id
_entity.type
_entity.pdbx_description
1 polymer ?
#
loop_
_entity_poly.entity_id
_entity_poly.type
_entity_poly.pdbx_seq_one_letter_code
_entity_poly.pdbx_strand_id
1 'polypeptide(L)'
;MNTGIIERQQVPESSLSTQEKILWWSLAVAGVGGVIYFGRKWVLSMRSDNEEKKSLDDGSSAAFAKRIKMAFDNDGWWGTNLTELRQALRQIPSKEVFRSTLDSYQTLFNQSMLRDMTEELSSSEYNEMMQIVAGKPDKLVKGAKAPVNTVSLAKRLKAAFDKTYGFIPGTDTEAIKAVFSEIPTQTIYIQVGVSFFKEYGKHLADELKKELGSNGYYNMMKIITSKPKK
;
A
#
# COMPACT_ATOMS: atom_id res chain seq x y z
N MET A 1 -77.30 48.39 6.90
CA MET A 1 -76.06 48.87 7.52
C MET A 1 -76.08 48.51 8.98
N ASN A 2 -75.28 47.52 9.40
CA ASN A 2 -74.60 47.52 10.71
C ASN A 2 -73.52 46.43 10.70
N THR A 3 -72.28 46.83 10.95
CA THR A 3 -71.07 46.01 11.03
C THR A 3 -70.89 45.51 12.47
N GLY A 4 -70.80 44.19 12.67
CA GLY A 4 -70.49 43.54 13.94
C GLY A 4 -69.29 42.59 13.79
N ILE A 5 -68.30 42.80 14.65
CA ILE A 5 -66.92 42.29 14.61
C ILE A 5 -66.83 40.80 14.96
N ILE A 6 -65.98 40.04 14.25
CA ILE A 6 -65.61 38.65 14.59
C ILE A 6 -64.51 38.68 15.64
N GLU A 7 -64.78 38.15 16.83
CA GLU A 7 -63.81 37.91 17.89
C GLU A 7 -62.97 36.66 17.55
N ARG A 8 -61.66 36.80 17.34
CA ARG A 8 -60.75 35.66 17.21
C ARG A 8 -60.43 35.11 18.60
N GLN A 9 -60.80 33.85 18.85
CA GLN A 9 -60.25 33.09 19.99
C GLN A 9 -58.72 33.02 19.88
N GLN A 10 -58.02 33.41 20.95
CA GLN A 10 -56.59 33.20 21.12
C GLN A 10 -56.32 31.71 21.41
N VAL A 11 -55.42 31.11 20.64
CA VAL A 11 -54.85 29.79 20.92
C VAL A 11 -53.80 29.93 22.02
N PRO A 12 -53.77 29.09 23.07
CA PRO A 12 -52.81 29.24 24.16
C PRO A 12 -51.41 28.87 23.69
N GLU A 13 -50.45 29.76 23.97
CA GLU A 13 -49.02 29.54 23.72
C GLU A 13 -48.46 28.64 24.84
N SER A 14 -48.29 27.34 24.56
CA SER A 14 -47.65 26.41 25.49
C SER A 14 -46.14 26.69 25.55
N SER A 15 -45.74 27.61 26.42
CA SER A 15 -44.33 27.92 26.66
C SER A 15 -43.70 26.84 27.55
N LEU A 16 -42.95 25.92 26.93
CA LEU A 16 -42.16 24.92 27.65
C LEU A 16 -41.15 25.60 28.59
N SER A 17 -41.00 25.04 29.80
CA SER A 17 -40.10 25.58 30.82
C SER A 17 -38.64 25.47 30.39
N THR A 18 -37.78 26.35 30.93
CA THR A 18 -36.34 26.39 30.58
C THR A 18 -35.63 25.06 30.86
N GLN A 19 -36.07 24.30 31.86
CA GLN A 19 -35.51 22.99 32.20
C GLN A 19 -35.91 21.90 31.19
N GLU A 20 -37.14 21.92 30.68
CA GLU A 20 -37.59 20.99 29.61
C GLU A 20 -36.89 21.28 28.28
N LYS A 21 -36.67 22.56 27.94
CA LYS A 21 -35.93 22.94 26.72
C LYS A 21 -34.49 22.43 26.74
N ILE A 22 -33.80 22.47 27.88
CA ILE A 22 -32.41 21.98 28.01
C ILE A 22 -32.33 20.46 27.88
N LEU A 23 -33.32 19.72 28.42
CA LEU A 23 -33.40 18.26 28.31
C LEU A 23 -33.68 17.80 26.86
N TRP A 24 -34.52 18.53 26.12
CA TRP A 24 -34.77 18.25 24.71
C TRP A 24 -33.58 18.61 23.81
N TRP A 25 -32.84 19.67 24.12
CA TRP A 25 -31.60 20.02 23.41
C TRP A 25 -30.48 18.99 23.64
N SER A 26 -30.34 18.45 24.86
CA SER A 26 -29.33 17.42 25.14
C SER A 26 -29.65 16.08 24.46
N LEU A 27 -30.92 15.69 24.38
CA LEU A 27 -31.36 14.52 23.60
C LEU A 27 -31.22 14.72 22.09
N ALA A 28 -31.46 15.93 21.56
CA ALA A 28 -31.25 16.25 20.15
C ALA A 28 -29.76 16.22 19.77
N VAL A 29 -28.87 16.73 20.63
CA VAL A 29 -27.41 16.69 20.41
C VAL A 29 -26.87 15.25 20.54
N ALA A 30 -27.36 14.45 21.48
CA ALA A 30 -27.02 13.03 21.58
C ALA A 30 -27.55 12.21 20.39
N GLY A 31 -28.75 12.54 19.89
CA GLY A 31 -29.33 11.93 18.70
C GLY A 31 -28.55 12.25 17.41
N VAL A 32 -28.14 13.50 17.21
CA VAL A 32 -27.32 13.89 16.05
C VAL A 32 -25.90 13.32 16.14
N GLY A 33 -25.29 13.32 17.33
CA GLY A 33 -23.98 12.69 17.55
C GLY A 33 -24.01 11.17 17.33
N GLY A 34 -25.07 10.50 17.77
CA GLY A 34 -25.31 9.08 17.55
C GLY A 34 -25.55 8.74 16.07
N VAL A 35 -26.36 9.53 15.34
CA VAL A 35 -26.63 9.31 13.91
C VAL A 35 -25.39 9.55 13.05
N ILE A 36 -24.54 10.52 13.39
CA ILE A 36 -23.27 10.74 12.67
C ILE A 36 -22.27 9.60 12.95
N TYR A 37 -22.14 9.15 14.20
CA TYR A 37 -21.21 8.07 14.56
C TYR A 37 -21.66 6.71 14.02
N PHE A 38 -22.92 6.33 14.23
CA PHE A 38 -23.48 5.07 13.73
C PHE A 38 -23.68 5.10 12.21
N GLY A 39 -24.08 6.24 11.63
CA GLY A 39 -24.19 6.41 10.18
C GLY A 39 -22.84 6.27 9.47
N ARG A 40 -21.77 6.86 10.03
CA ARG A 40 -20.39 6.67 9.52
C ARG A 40 -19.99 5.21 9.62
N LYS A 41 -20.21 4.54 10.75
CA LYS A 41 -19.85 3.12 10.94
C LYS A 41 -20.60 2.21 9.96
N TRP A 42 -21.90 2.47 9.71
CA TRP A 42 -22.72 1.67 8.80
C TRP A 42 -22.36 1.89 7.33
N VAL A 43 -22.11 3.14 6.90
CA VAL A 43 -21.61 3.44 5.55
C VAL A 43 -20.22 2.84 5.31
N LEU A 44 -19.35 2.85 6.33
CA LEU A 44 -18.04 2.19 6.25
C LEU A 44 -18.18 0.66 6.17
N SER A 45 -19.07 0.05 6.95
CA SER A 45 -19.36 -1.39 6.87
C SER A 45 -19.91 -1.79 5.50
N MET A 46 -20.90 -1.07 4.96
CA MET A 46 -21.44 -1.37 3.63
C MET A 46 -20.42 -1.19 2.49
N ARG A 47 -19.55 -0.17 2.59
CA ARG A 47 -18.45 0.04 1.64
C ARG A 47 -17.41 -1.08 1.75
N SER A 48 -17.05 -1.47 2.97
CA SER A 48 -16.13 -2.59 3.21
C SER A 48 -16.70 -3.91 2.69
N ASP A 49 -17.98 -4.23 2.94
CA ASP A 49 -18.64 -5.44 2.44
C ASP A 49 -18.66 -5.50 0.91
N ASN A 50 -18.88 -4.36 0.26
CA ASN A 50 -18.85 -4.28 -1.20
C ASN A 50 -17.42 -4.39 -1.76
N GLU A 51 -16.44 -3.80 -1.07
CA GLU A 51 -15.04 -3.90 -1.45
C GLU A 51 -14.48 -5.31 -1.20
N GLU A 52 -14.96 -5.98 -0.16
CA GLU A 52 -14.67 -7.38 0.16
C GLU A 52 -15.16 -8.32 -0.95
N LYS A 53 -16.35 -8.08 -1.51
CA LYS A 53 -16.82 -8.85 -2.67
C LYS A 53 -15.88 -8.72 -3.88
N LYS A 54 -15.26 -7.56 -4.10
CA LYS A 54 -14.27 -7.37 -5.18
C LYS A 54 -12.98 -8.15 -4.91
N SER A 55 -12.64 -8.42 -3.65
CA SER A 55 -11.45 -9.22 -3.32
C SER A 55 -11.55 -10.69 -3.73
N LEU A 56 -12.75 -11.15 -4.11
CA LEU A 56 -12.98 -12.49 -4.66
C LEU A 56 -12.48 -12.63 -6.11
N ASP A 57 -12.28 -11.52 -6.82
CA ASP A 57 -11.67 -11.50 -8.15
C ASP A 57 -10.15 -11.40 -8.01
N ASP A 58 -9.46 -12.47 -8.41
CA ASP A 58 -8.01 -12.56 -8.35
C ASP A 58 -7.36 -11.49 -9.24
N GLY A 59 -6.58 -10.61 -8.61
CA GLY A 59 -5.92 -9.49 -9.30
C GLY A 59 -6.66 -8.15 -9.21
N SER A 60 -7.76 -8.08 -8.44
CA SER A 60 -8.40 -6.80 -8.09
C SER A 60 -7.56 -6.00 -7.08
N SER A 61 -7.76 -4.67 -7.03
CA SER A 61 -7.12 -3.81 -6.03
C SER A 61 -7.45 -4.21 -4.58
N ALA A 62 -8.67 -4.71 -4.34
CA ALA A 62 -9.08 -5.22 -3.04
C ALA A 62 -8.35 -6.52 -2.66
N ALA A 63 -8.14 -7.43 -3.63
CA ALA A 63 -7.37 -8.65 -3.42
C ALA A 63 -5.90 -8.33 -3.10
N PHE A 64 -5.29 -7.38 -3.82
CA PHE A 64 -3.94 -6.91 -3.52
C PHE A 64 -3.86 -6.26 -2.13
N ALA A 65 -4.85 -5.44 -1.75
CA ALA A 65 -4.90 -4.82 -0.44
C ALA A 65 -4.94 -5.86 0.69
N LYS A 66 -5.77 -6.91 0.55
CA LYS A 66 -5.81 -8.02 1.52
C LYS A 66 -4.47 -8.75 1.62
N ARG A 67 -3.83 -9.09 0.50
CA ARG A 67 -2.51 -9.76 0.51
C ARG A 67 -1.43 -8.91 1.20
N ILE A 68 -1.43 -7.61 0.96
CA ILE A 68 -0.51 -6.68 1.62
C ILE A 68 -0.79 -6.63 3.12
N LYS A 69 -2.06 -6.55 3.53
CA LYS A 69 -2.43 -6.57 4.95
C LYS A 69 -1.99 -7.86 5.64
N MET A 70 -2.24 -9.01 5.03
CA MET A 70 -1.78 -10.31 5.54
C MET A 70 -0.26 -10.39 5.66
N ALA A 71 0.49 -9.73 4.75
CA ALA A 71 1.94 -9.67 4.85
C ALA A 71 2.41 -8.84 6.06
N PHE A 72 1.76 -7.71 6.36
CA PHE A 72 2.04 -6.94 7.58
C PHE A 72 1.64 -7.71 8.84
N ASP A 73 0.46 -8.33 8.83
CA ASP A 73 -0.07 -9.08 9.98
C ASP A 73 0.69 -10.39 10.23
N ASN A 74 1.39 -10.91 9.19
CA ASN A 74 2.26 -12.09 9.24
C ASN A 74 1.61 -13.29 9.94
N ASP A 75 0.34 -13.55 9.64
CA ASP A 75 -0.47 -14.60 10.27
C ASP A 75 -0.43 -14.60 11.81
N GLY A 76 -0.31 -13.42 12.42
CA GLY A 76 -0.25 -13.21 13.87
C GLY A 76 1.15 -13.42 14.49
N TRP A 77 2.17 -13.71 13.69
CA TRP A 77 3.56 -13.73 14.12
C TRP A 77 4.15 -12.32 14.18
N TRP A 78 5.14 -12.12 15.05
CA TRP A 78 5.79 -10.83 15.18
C TRP A 78 6.55 -10.43 13.90
N GLY A 79 6.47 -9.15 13.55
CA GLY A 79 7.14 -8.56 12.38
C GLY A 79 6.42 -8.83 11.07
N THR A 80 6.90 -8.21 9.99
CA THR A 80 6.30 -8.29 8.66
C THR A 80 6.88 -9.43 7.80
N ASN A 81 6.02 -10.14 7.08
CA ASN A 81 6.43 -11.07 6.03
C ASN A 81 6.85 -10.31 4.77
N LEU A 82 8.12 -9.92 4.71
CA LEU A 82 8.68 -9.16 3.59
C LEU A 82 8.61 -9.90 2.25
N THR A 83 8.69 -11.23 2.26
CA THR A 83 8.61 -12.04 1.04
C THR A 83 7.22 -11.93 0.41
N GLU A 84 6.17 -12.09 1.21
CA GLU A 84 4.79 -11.94 0.75
C GLU A 84 4.45 -10.49 0.38
N LEU A 85 4.92 -9.51 1.16
CA LEU A 85 4.73 -8.09 0.83
C LEU A 85 5.35 -7.76 -0.52
N ARG A 86 6.60 -8.19 -0.74
CA ARG A 86 7.32 -8.03 -2.00
C ARG A 86 6.57 -8.70 -3.15
N GLN A 87 6.08 -9.92 -2.94
CA GLN A 87 5.31 -10.66 -3.94
C GLN A 87 4.02 -9.92 -4.31
N ALA A 88 3.24 -9.48 -3.34
CA ALA A 88 2.00 -8.75 -3.57
C ALA A 88 2.24 -7.45 -4.35
N LEU A 89 3.24 -6.65 -3.96
CA LEU A 89 3.60 -5.42 -4.67
C LEU A 89 4.11 -5.69 -6.09
N ARG A 90 4.84 -6.77 -6.33
CA ARG A 90 5.31 -7.15 -7.68
C ARG A 90 4.15 -7.53 -8.60
N GLN A 91 3.12 -8.20 -8.08
CA GLN A 91 1.94 -8.60 -8.85
C GLN A 91 1.05 -7.42 -9.26
N ILE A 92 1.11 -6.29 -8.55
CA ILE A 92 0.41 -5.07 -8.96
C ILE A 92 0.97 -4.59 -10.31
N PRO A 93 0.15 -4.45 -11.36
CA PRO A 93 0.69 -4.36 -12.72
C PRO A 93 1.03 -2.91 -13.16
N SER A 94 0.50 -1.88 -12.49
CA SER A 94 0.78 -0.47 -12.79
C SER A 94 0.69 0.43 -11.55
N LYS A 95 1.17 1.67 -11.67
CA LYS A 95 0.99 2.68 -10.59
C LYS A 95 -0.47 3.08 -10.42
N GLU A 96 -1.27 3.07 -11.47
CA GLU A 96 -2.73 3.28 -11.38
C GLU A 96 -3.38 2.21 -10.50
N VAL A 97 -3.10 0.93 -10.75
CA VAL A 97 -3.64 -0.15 -9.92
C VAL A 97 -3.11 -0.05 -8.48
N PHE A 98 -1.85 0.34 -8.29
CA PHE A 98 -1.31 0.59 -6.94
C PHE A 98 -2.09 1.67 -6.19
N ARG A 99 -2.43 2.79 -6.83
CA ARG A 99 -3.26 3.84 -6.21
C ARG A 99 -4.63 3.32 -5.81
N SER A 100 -5.29 2.58 -6.70
CA SER A 100 -6.56 1.92 -6.36
C SER A 100 -6.41 0.92 -5.23
N THR A 101 -5.27 0.21 -5.13
CA THR A 101 -4.96 -0.68 -4.01
C THR A 101 -4.80 0.09 -2.68
N LEU A 102 -4.20 1.29 -2.67
CA LEU A 102 -4.15 2.16 -1.49
C LEU A 102 -5.57 2.53 -1.02
N ASP A 103 -6.45 2.90 -1.96
CA ASP A 103 -7.84 3.28 -1.65
C ASP A 103 -8.64 2.09 -1.10
N SER A 104 -8.51 0.90 -1.72
CA SER A 104 -9.15 -0.32 -1.22
C SER A 104 -8.61 -0.71 0.16
N TYR A 105 -7.31 -0.57 0.41
CA TYR A 105 -6.72 -0.84 1.74
C TYR A 105 -7.31 0.08 2.82
N GLN A 106 -7.36 1.39 2.54
CA GLN A 106 -7.99 2.36 3.44
C GLN A 106 -9.47 2.07 3.68
N THR A 107 -10.18 1.58 2.66
CA THR A 107 -11.61 1.24 2.77
C THR A 107 -11.83 -0.02 3.60
N LEU A 108 -11.04 -1.07 3.36
CA LEU A 108 -11.19 -2.37 4.03
C LEU A 108 -10.76 -2.32 5.50
N PHE A 109 -9.64 -1.65 5.79
CA PHE A 109 -8.99 -1.72 7.10
C PHE A 109 -9.08 -0.42 7.91
N ASN A 110 -9.58 0.66 7.30
CA ASN A 110 -9.58 2.00 7.90
C ASN A 110 -8.17 2.46 8.34
N GLN A 111 -7.13 2.01 7.62
CA GLN A 111 -5.72 2.29 7.85
C GLN A 111 -5.05 2.77 6.56
N SER A 112 -3.97 3.54 6.68
CA SER A 112 -3.17 3.95 5.51
C SER A 112 -2.08 2.93 5.28
N MET A 113 -2.08 2.29 4.10
CA MET A 113 -1.03 1.34 3.72
C MET A 113 0.37 1.97 3.82
N LEU A 114 0.53 3.23 3.42
CA LEU A 114 1.83 3.90 3.47
C LEU A 114 2.28 4.17 4.91
N ARG A 115 1.33 4.39 5.84
CA ARG A 115 1.65 4.51 7.26
C ARG A 115 2.09 3.16 7.80
N ASP A 116 1.34 2.10 7.53
CA ASP A 116 1.68 0.74 7.98
C ASP A 116 3.05 0.32 7.40
N MET A 117 3.33 0.63 6.12
CA MET A 117 4.68 0.45 5.54
C MET A 117 5.79 1.20 6.28
N THR A 118 5.51 2.39 6.83
CA THR A 118 6.51 3.18 7.55
C THR A 118 6.71 2.71 8.99
N GLU A 119 5.65 2.20 9.62
CA GLU A 119 5.66 1.68 11.00
C GLU A 119 6.28 0.28 11.06
N GLU A 120 6.02 -0.55 10.06
CA GLU A 120 6.40 -1.97 10.06
C GLU A 120 7.77 -2.27 9.42
N LEU A 121 8.30 -1.37 8.59
CA LEU A 121 9.50 -1.62 7.80
C LEU A 121 10.68 -0.74 8.23
N SER A 122 11.89 -1.28 8.12
CA SER A 122 13.09 -0.44 8.14
C SER A 122 13.14 0.49 6.91
N SER A 123 13.94 1.54 6.99
CA SER A 123 14.10 2.50 5.88
C SER A 123 14.56 1.83 4.57
N SER A 124 15.45 0.83 4.63
CA SER A 124 15.90 0.11 3.44
C SER A 124 14.80 -0.78 2.86
N GLU A 125 14.02 -1.47 3.70
CA GLU A 125 12.88 -2.27 3.26
C GLU A 125 11.75 -1.41 2.66
N TYR A 126 11.40 -0.30 3.33
CA TYR A 126 10.45 0.68 2.79
C TYR A 126 10.89 1.18 1.41
N ASN A 127 12.18 1.58 1.30
CA ASN A 127 12.73 2.03 0.03
C ASN A 127 12.67 0.95 -1.05
N GLU A 128 12.98 -0.32 -0.72
CA GLU A 128 12.84 -1.42 -1.66
C GLU A 128 11.39 -1.53 -2.17
N MET A 129 10.41 -1.55 -1.26
CA MET A 129 8.99 -1.68 -1.60
C MET A 129 8.51 -0.53 -2.49
N MET A 130 8.91 0.70 -2.18
CA MET A 130 8.57 1.87 -3.00
C MET A 130 9.24 1.81 -4.38
N GLN A 131 10.44 1.25 -4.50
CA GLN A 131 11.09 1.09 -5.79
C GLN A 131 10.44 0.00 -6.66
N ILE A 132 9.85 -1.05 -6.06
CA ILE A 132 9.01 -2.01 -6.80
C ILE A 132 7.86 -1.29 -7.50
N VAL A 133 7.20 -0.37 -6.80
CA VAL A 133 6.10 0.43 -7.35
C VAL A 133 6.59 1.45 -8.37
N ALA A 134 7.68 2.17 -8.07
CA ALA A 134 8.25 3.18 -8.96
C ALA A 134 8.70 2.61 -10.31
N GLY A 135 9.12 1.34 -10.33
CA GLY A 135 9.52 0.62 -11.54
C GLY A 135 8.37 0.28 -12.50
N LYS A 136 7.11 0.43 -12.08
CA LYS A 136 5.93 0.05 -12.86
C LYS A 136 5.56 1.13 -13.88
N PRO A 137 4.87 0.76 -14.99
CA PRO A 137 4.27 1.75 -15.88
C PRO A 137 3.16 2.53 -15.16
N ASP A 138 2.86 3.74 -15.63
CA ASP A 138 1.80 4.54 -15.03
C ASP A 138 0.42 3.91 -15.20
N LYS A 139 0.17 3.33 -16.38
CA LYS A 139 -1.08 2.63 -16.75
C LYS A 139 -0.79 1.32 -17.47
N LEU A 140 -1.78 0.44 -17.50
CA LEU A 140 -1.70 -0.80 -18.27
C LEU A 140 -1.92 -0.51 -19.75
N VAL A 141 -0.97 -0.91 -20.57
CA VAL A 141 -1.11 -0.90 -22.03
C VAL A 141 -1.38 -2.33 -22.47
N LYS A 142 -2.59 -2.60 -22.96
CA LYS A 142 -2.99 -3.93 -23.43
C LYS A 142 -2.04 -4.41 -24.52
N GLY A 143 -1.49 -5.62 -24.37
CA GLY A 143 -0.62 -6.27 -25.35
C GLY A 143 0.84 -5.81 -25.35
N ALA A 144 1.21 -4.79 -24.55
CA ALA A 144 2.60 -4.35 -24.45
C ALA A 144 3.26 -4.91 -23.19
N LYS A 145 4.45 -5.48 -23.33
CA LYS A 145 5.31 -5.75 -22.17
C LYS A 145 5.80 -4.41 -21.63
N ALA A 146 5.58 -4.16 -20.34
CA ALA A 146 6.11 -2.97 -19.70
C ALA A 146 7.65 -2.95 -19.84
N PRO A 147 8.25 -1.80 -20.19
CA PRO A 147 9.70 -1.68 -20.24
C PRO A 147 10.29 -1.92 -18.85
N VAL A 148 11.42 -2.62 -18.78
CA VAL A 148 12.10 -2.85 -17.51
C VAL A 148 12.79 -1.57 -17.06
N ASN A 149 12.43 -1.08 -15.88
CA ASN A 149 13.04 0.09 -15.28
C ASN A 149 14.35 -0.27 -14.56
N THR A 150 15.48 -0.13 -15.24
CA THR A 150 16.81 -0.51 -14.74
C THR A 150 17.26 0.31 -13.53
N VAL A 151 16.81 1.56 -13.41
CA VAL A 151 17.10 2.43 -12.26
C VAL A 151 16.39 1.91 -11.01
N SER A 152 15.10 1.55 -11.13
CA SER A 152 14.35 0.94 -10.02
C SER A 152 15.01 -0.37 -9.55
N LEU A 153 15.43 -1.23 -10.48
CA LEU A 153 16.13 -2.48 -10.13
C LEU A 153 17.47 -2.21 -9.42
N ALA A 154 18.24 -1.22 -9.87
CA ALA A 154 19.47 -0.82 -9.20
C ALA A 154 19.23 -0.30 -7.78
N LYS A 155 18.18 0.51 -7.57
CA LYS A 155 17.81 1.02 -6.24
C LYS A 155 17.34 -0.08 -5.29
N ARG A 156 16.63 -1.09 -5.81
CA ARG A 156 16.24 -2.27 -5.03
C ARG A 156 17.44 -3.12 -4.61
N LEU A 157 18.42 -3.29 -5.49
CA LEU A 157 19.67 -3.96 -5.13
C LEU A 157 20.41 -3.20 -4.03
N LYS A 158 20.48 -1.87 -4.13
CA LYS A 158 21.08 -1.06 -3.08
C LYS A 158 20.35 -1.19 -1.74
N ALA A 159 19.02 -1.14 -1.76
CA ALA A 159 18.20 -1.35 -0.57
C ALA A 159 18.45 -2.73 0.06
N ALA A 160 18.62 -3.77 -0.75
CA ALA A 160 18.95 -5.11 -0.28
C ALA A 160 20.34 -5.20 0.35
N PHE A 161 21.33 -4.45 -0.17
CA PHE A 161 22.68 -4.36 0.42
C PHE A 161 22.70 -3.53 1.71
N ASP A 162 21.76 -2.59 1.85
CA ASP A 162 21.65 -1.70 3.01
C ASP A 162 20.69 -2.22 4.08
N LYS A 163 20.38 -3.51 4.06
CA LYS A 163 19.54 -4.10 5.10
C LYS A 163 20.26 -4.03 6.44
N THR A 164 19.51 -3.74 7.50
CA THR A 164 20.05 -3.68 8.86
C THR A 164 19.19 -4.51 9.79
N TYR A 165 19.81 -5.37 10.58
CA TYR A 165 19.16 -6.08 11.67
C TYR A 165 19.51 -5.35 12.98
N GLY A 166 18.64 -4.42 13.38
CA GLY A 166 18.99 -3.45 14.42
C GLY A 166 20.17 -2.58 13.97
N PHE A 167 21.29 -2.65 14.68
CA PHE A 167 22.52 -1.93 14.35
C PHE A 167 23.51 -2.73 13.49
N ILE A 168 23.21 -4.00 13.19
CA ILE A 168 24.11 -4.89 12.48
C ILE A 168 23.80 -4.79 10.97
N PRO A 169 24.79 -4.42 10.13
CA PRO A 169 24.61 -4.45 8.68
C PRO A 169 24.40 -5.89 8.21
N GLY A 170 23.49 -6.08 7.27
CA GLY A 170 23.19 -7.36 6.67
C GLY A 170 22.78 -7.21 5.21
N THR A 171 22.51 -8.35 4.57
CA THR A 171 22.15 -8.38 3.14
C THR A 171 20.85 -9.16 2.95
N ASP A 172 19.88 -8.55 2.27
CA ASP A 172 18.64 -9.23 1.89
C ASP A 172 18.84 -10.08 0.64
N THR A 173 19.27 -11.33 0.85
CA THR A 173 19.55 -12.26 -0.24
C THR A 173 18.30 -12.60 -1.05
N GLU A 174 17.12 -12.61 -0.42
CA GLU A 174 15.85 -12.90 -1.12
C GLU A 174 15.40 -11.69 -1.96
N ALA A 175 15.61 -10.46 -1.51
CA ALA A 175 15.40 -9.26 -2.34
C ALA A 175 16.30 -9.26 -3.58
N ILE A 176 17.59 -9.61 -3.42
CA ILE A 176 18.53 -9.73 -4.54
C ILE A 176 18.05 -10.78 -5.53
N LYS A 177 17.69 -11.97 -5.03
CA LYS A 177 17.15 -13.05 -5.85
C LYS A 177 15.86 -12.65 -6.58
N ALA A 178 14.99 -11.89 -5.94
CA ALA A 178 13.77 -11.38 -6.56
C ALA A 178 14.09 -10.41 -7.71
N VAL A 179 15.00 -9.45 -7.51
CA VAL A 179 15.47 -8.56 -8.58
C VAL A 179 16.10 -9.37 -9.73
N PHE A 180 16.98 -10.31 -9.41
CA PHE A 180 17.64 -11.16 -10.40
C PHE A 180 16.64 -11.98 -11.20
N SER A 181 15.57 -12.45 -10.56
CA SER A 181 14.49 -13.19 -11.23
C SER A 181 13.69 -12.32 -12.20
N GLU A 182 13.48 -11.03 -11.90
CA GLU A 182 12.76 -10.08 -12.75
C GLU A 182 13.53 -9.62 -13.98
N ILE A 183 14.87 -9.60 -13.92
CA ILE A 183 15.70 -9.20 -15.06
C ILE A 183 15.51 -10.20 -16.20
N PRO A 184 14.94 -9.83 -17.37
CA PRO A 184 14.56 -10.83 -18.36
C PRO A 184 15.75 -11.40 -19.14
N THR A 185 16.82 -10.62 -19.32
CA THR A 185 17.94 -10.96 -20.22
C THR A 185 19.27 -10.49 -19.64
N GLN A 186 20.36 -11.07 -20.13
CA GLN A 186 21.72 -10.68 -19.74
C GLN A 186 22.02 -9.22 -20.13
N THR A 187 21.48 -8.73 -21.26
CA THR A 187 21.60 -7.31 -21.65
C THR A 187 20.97 -6.39 -20.61
N ILE A 188 19.76 -6.72 -20.12
CA ILE A 188 19.13 -5.91 -19.08
C ILE A 188 19.95 -5.94 -17.78
N TYR A 189 20.54 -7.08 -17.41
CA TYR A 189 21.45 -7.13 -16.26
C TYR A 189 22.62 -6.15 -16.38
N ILE A 190 23.26 -6.08 -17.55
CA ILE A 190 24.35 -5.13 -17.81
C ILE A 190 23.85 -3.69 -17.66
N GLN A 191 22.66 -3.37 -18.19
CA GLN A 191 22.06 -2.04 -18.06
C GLN A 191 21.69 -1.68 -16.62
N VAL A 192 21.29 -2.68 -15.80
CA VAL A 192 21.13 -2.50 -14.35
C VAL A 192 22.48 -2.17 -13.71
N GLY A 193 23.57 -2.84 -14.09
CA GLY A 193 24.92 -2.51 -13.63
C GLY A 193 25.34 -1.08 -14.00
N VAL A 194 25.04 -0.62 -15.21
CA VAL A 194 25.28 0.77 -15.65
C VAL A 194 24.47 1.76 -14.82
N SER A 195 23.18 1.46 -14.59
CA SER A 195 22.29 2.29 -13.77
C SER A 195 22.78 2.35 -12.32
N PHE A 196 23.22 1.23 -11.76
CA PHE A 196 23.78 1.16 -10.41
C PHE A 196 25.05 2.01 -10.27
N PHE A 197 25.97 1.93 -11.24
CA PHE A 197 27.17 2.78 -11.25
C PHE A 197 26.80 4.26 -11.34
N LYS A 198 25.82 4.62 -12.18
CA LYS A 198 25.37 6.02 -12.30
C LYS A 198 24.77 6.55 -10.99
N GLU A 199 23.97 5.76 -10.29
CA GLU A 199 23.30 6.20 -9.06
C GLU A 199 24.24 6.22 -7.85
N TYR A 200 25.27 5.35 -7.81
CA TYR A 200 26.06 5.12 -6.60
C TYR A 200 27.57 5.23 -6.75
N GLY A 201 28.10 5.42 -7.96
CA GLY A 201 29.54 5.49 -8.23
C GLY A 201 30.29 4.18 -7.96
N LYS A 202 29.57 3.06 -7.84
CA LYS A 202 30.12 1.73 -7.53
C LYS A 202 29.76 0.71 -8.60
N HIS A 203 30.64 -0.24 -8.85
CA HIS A 203 30.34 -1.34 -9.77
C HIS A 203 29.48 -2.40 -9.07
N LEU A 204 28.34 -2.75 -9.68
CA LEU A 204 27.39 -3.72 -9.13
C LEU A 204 28.05 -5.08 -8.84
N ALA A 205 28.95 -5.54 -9.71
CA ALA A 205 29.63 -6.82 -9.52
C ALA A 205 30.52 -6.85 -8.26
N ASP A 206 31.14 -5.73 -7.92
CA ASP A 206 32.02 -5.63 -6.75
C ASP A 206 31.20 -5.59 -5.47
N GLU A 207 30.10 -4.83 -5.45
CA GLU A 207 29.17 -4.83 -4.31
C GLU A 207 28.54 -6.22 -4.12
N LEU A 208 28.10 -6.90 -5.17
CA LEU A 208 27.55 -8.26 -5.03
C LEU A 208 28.57 -9.24 -4.44
N LYS A 209 29.84 -9.18 -4.84
CA LYS A 209 30.89 -10.03 -4.27
C LYS A 209 31.16 -9.69 -2.81
N LYS A 210 31.16 -8.40 -2.47
CA LYS A 210 31.35 -7.91 -1.10
C LYS A 210 30.22 -8.38 -0.18
N GLU A 211 28.99 -8.22 -0.61
CA GLU A 211 27.80 -8.48 0.22
C GLU A 211 27.45 -9.99 0.30
N LEU A 212 27.67 -10.76 -0.77
CA LEU A 212 27.27 -12.17 -0.82
C LEU A 212 28.43 -13.17 -0.64
N GLY A 213 29.68 -12.69 -0.66
CA GLY A 213 30.86 -13.53 -0.82
C GLY A 213 30.89 -14.28 -2.16
N SER A 214 31.95 -15.05 -2.39
CA SER A 214 32.18 -15.73 -3.67
C SER A 214 31.08 -16.75 -4.03
N ASN A 215 30.61 -17.54 -3.07
CA ASN A 215 29.59 -18.57 -3.32
C ASN A 215 28.22 -17.94 -3.58
N GLY A 216 27.81 -16.95 -2.78
CA GLY A 216 26.54 -16.25 -2.97
C GLY A 216 26.51 -15.48 -4.30
N TYR A 217 27.61 -14.80 -4.64
CA TYR A 217 27.78 -14.16 -5.96
C TYR A 217 27.60 -15.17 -7.10
N TYR A 218 28.28 -16.32 -7.04
CA TYR A 218 28.19 -17.34 -8.07
C TYR A 218 26.77 -17.89 -8.24
N ASN A 219 26.07 -18.13 -7.12
CA ASN A 219 24.69 -18.60 -7.15
C ASN A 219 23.73 -17.56 -7.77
N MET A 220 23.91 -16.28 -7.48
CA MET A 220 23.13 -15.22 -8.13
C MET A 220 23.45 -15.11 -9.62
N MET A 221 24.72 -15.19 -10.00
CA MET A 221 25.11 -15.12 -11.41
C MET A 221 24.55 -16.28 -12.25
N LYS A 222 24.34 -17.48 -11.69
CA LYS A 222 23.64 -18.58 -12.39
C LYS A 222 22.23 -18.20 -12.85
N ILE A 223 21.50 -17.38 -12.09
CA ILE A 223 20.18 -16.88 -12.48
C ILE A 223 20.28 -16.01 -13.72
N ILE A 224 21.33 -15.19 -13.84
CA ILE A 224 21.52 -14.31 -15.00
C ILE A 224 22.07 -15.08 -16.20
N THR A 225 23.07 -15.94 -16.02
CA THR A 225 23.72 -16.65 -17.14
C THR A 225 22.82 -17.69 -17.78
N SER A 226 21.80 -18.19 -17.09
CA SER A 226 20.76 -19.06 -17.65
C SER A 226 19.74 -18.32 -18.52
N LYS A 227 19.74 -16.98 -18.51
CA LYS A 227 18.79 -16.16 -19.28
C LYS A 227 19.30 -15.87 -20.70
N PRO A 228 18.39 -15.53 -21.65
CA PRO A 228 18.78 -15.15 -23.00
C PRO A 228 19.79 -13.98 -23.00
N LYS A 229 20.67 -13.98 -24.01
CA LYS A 229 21.64 -12.90 -24.21
C LYS A 229 21.01 -11.62 -24.74
N LYS A 230 19.86 -11.71 -25.43
CA LYS A 230 19.11 -10.61 -26.05
C LYS A 230 17.68 -10.62 -25.57
#